data_AF-A0A5C8ZZV2-F1
#
_entry.id   AF-A0A5C8ZZV2-F1
#
_cell.length_a   1.000
_cell.length_b   1.000
_cell.length_c   1.000
_cell.angle_alpha   90.00
_cell.angle_beta   90.00
_cell.angle_gamma   90.00
#
_symmetry.space_group_name_H-M   'P 1'
#
loop_
_entity.id
_entity.type
_entity.pdbx_description
1 polymer ?
#
loop_
_entity_poly.entity_id
_entity_poly.type
_entity_poly.pdbx_seq_one_letter_code
_entity_poly.pdbx_strand_id
1 'polypeptide(L)'
;MQPRPKTIQRLAGAVFATLYLAGCASSAISPETRDLALPEQWQQAEASQSADPTAQWLSELASPDLESLVAEAQAGNYQLALSRARAAELKAAVTSTGAPLWPALTLSVDGGRDGLESEQSADLVTESWRGSLGISWELDIWGKLSDRQRQAELNYHSSLADLRSQQLQLAADVATGWFNAIANARLEALLEQRLANVSTDLARLEQGYRRGLNAALDVYLSRNTVADSRANLAQQQQSLLESRTALQRSLARYPDGDLAAAGLELPELVPVTAAGTPAQLLERRPDVQQAWLDLLAADAGLAAAHKDRFPSFSLVGSAGGTSGALHGLLDAGLTSWSISAGLTQPLFEGGRLKSLEEQARARVSQAEQAYLDAVFNAMAEVENLLGAEQNLRTQLAAQRESRRNADIAYELSLQQYQRGLVDYTTVLESQRRAFDAQTAAIQSHAQAIVNRITLYRALGGNFALPEPTTT
;
A
#
# COMPACT_ATOMS: atom_id res chain seq x y z
N MET A 1 30.01 -0.01 -80.59
CA MET A 1 28.70 0.13 -79.91
C MET A 1 28.90 -0.21 -78.44
N GLN A 2 28.60 0.75 -77.57
CA GLN A 2 29.02 0.84 -76.16
C GLN A 2 28.16 -0.03 -75.21
N PRO A 3 28.73 -0.51 -74.09
CA PRO A 3 27.98 -1.21 -73.04
C PRO A 3 27.20 -0.24 -72.15
N ARG A 4 25.95 -0.59 -71.82
CA ARG A 4 25.05 0.17 -70.93
C ARG A 4 25.49 0.06 -69.45
N PRO A 5 25.37 1.12 -68.64
CA PRO A 5 25.86 1.13 -67.26
C PRO A 5 24.87 0.43 -66.30
N LYS A 6 25.28 -0.70 -65.72
CA LYS A 6 24.53 -1.46 -64.68
C LYS A 6 24.77 -0.96 -63.25
N THR A 7 25.57 0.09 -63.06
CA THR A 7 26.03 0.57 -61.75
C THR A 7 25.03 1.48 -61.04
N ILE A 8 24.16 2.19 -61.77
CA ILE A 8 23.22 3.16 -61.18
C ILE A 8 22.01 2.46 -60.51
N GLN A 9 21.57 1.30 -61.01
CA GLN A 9 20.47 0.54 -60.40
C GLN A 9 20.83 -0.15 -59.07
N ARG A 10 22.10 -0.53 -58.88
CA ARG A 10 22.55 -1.16 -57.62
C ARG A 10 22.78 -0.14 -56.49
N LEU A 11 23.18 1.09 -56.84
CA LEU A 11 23.32 2.19 -55.88
C LEU A 11 21.95 2.74 -55.43
N ALA A 12 20.96 2.81 -56.32
CA ALA A 12 19.60 3.24 -55.95
C ALA A 12 18.90 2.25 -54.99
N GLY A 13 19.09 0.94 -55.16
CA GLY A 13 18.55 -0.07 -54.25
C GLY A 13 19.20 -0.09 -52.86
N ALA A 14 20.51 0.19 -52.78
CA ALA A 14 21.23 0.27 -51.51
C ALA A 14 20.87 1.53 -50.70
N VAL A 15 20.60 2.66 -51.36
CA VAL A 15 20.18 3.91 -50.71
C VAL A 15 18.72 3.85 -50.23
N PHE A 16 17.83 3.17 -50.94
CA PHE A 16 16.45 2.95 -50.47
C PHE A 16 16.38 2.00 -49.26
N ALA A 17 17.26 0.99 -49.20
CA ALA A 17 17.34 0.08 -48.05
C ALA A 17 17.86 0.77 -46.78
N THR A 18 18.85 1.66 -46.89
CA THR A 18 19.37 2.41 -45.73
C THR A 18 18.43 3.50 -45.22
N LEU A 19 17.60 4.11 -46.08
CA LEU A 19 16.55 5.05 -45.65
C LEU A 19 15.38 4.37 -44.91
N TYR A 20 15.06 3.11 -45.21
CA TYR A 20 14.06 2.35 -44.45
C TYR A 20 14.57 1.85 -43.08
N LEU A 21 15.87 1.58 -42.96
CA LEU A 21 16.48 1.11 -41.71
C LEU A 21 16.70 2.26 -40.68
N ALA A 22 16.87 3.50 -41.14
CA ALA A 22 17.05 4.66 -40.24
C ALA A 22 15.74 5.19 -39.63
N GLY A 23 14.57 4.77 -40.13
CA GLY A 23 13.25 5.15 -39.59
C GLY A 23 12.69 4.20 -38.53
N CYS A 24 13.38 3.09 -38.22
CA CYS A 24 12.86 2.03 -37.35
C CYS A 24 13.12 2.24 -35.85
N ALA A 25 13.71 3.36 -35.45
CA ALA A 25 13.78 3.74 -34.04
C ALA A 25 12.58 4.64 -33.71
N SER A 26 11.44 4.03 -33.39
CA SER A 26 10.33 4.73 -32.72
C SER A 26 10.84 5.20 -31.36
N SER A 27 11.18 6.47 -31.26
CA SER A 27 11.44 7.14 -29.98
C SER A 27 10.24 6.95 -29.06
N ALA A 28 10.49 6.53 -27.82
CA ALA A 28 9.50 6.57 -26.76
C ALA A 28 8.85 7.97 -26.76
N ILE A 29 7.53 8.03 -26.58
CA ILE A 29 6.85 9.30 -26.36
C ILE A 29 7.42 9.81 -25.04
N SER A 30 8.30 10.82 -25.10
CA SER A 30 8.78 11.46 -23.88
C SER A 30 7.54 12.01 -23.18
N PRO A 31 7.24 11.59 -21.94
CA PRO A 31 6.26 12.32 -21.16
C PRO A 31 6.75 13.77 -21.12
N GLU A 32 5.89 14.74 -21.48
CA GLU A 32 6.13 16.14 -21.14
C GLU A 32 6.15 16.19 -19.61
N THR A 33 7.32 15.95 -19.00
CA THR A 33 7.48 16.07 -17.57
C THR A 33 7.30 17.54 -17.25
N ARG A 34 6.11 17.89 -16.76
CA ARG A 34 5.85 19.21 -16.21
C ARG A 34 6.83 19.38 -15.05
N ASP A 35 7.73 20.36 -15.14
CA ASP A 35 8.65 20.69 -14.06
C ASP A 35 7.82 21.04 -12.82
N LEU A 36 7.82 20.14 -11.83
CA LEU A 36 7.21 20.40 -10.54
C LEU A 36 8.12 21.36 -9.79
N ALA A 37 7.64 22.58 -9.58
CA ALA A 37 8.31 23.56 -8.73
C ALA A 37 8.18 23.11 -7.26
N LEU A 38 9.07 22.22 -6.83
CA LEU A 38 9.11 21.72 -5.45
C LEU A 38 9.90 22.69 -4.57
N PRO A 39 9.45 22.94 -3.32
CA PRO A 39 10.23 23.73 -2.38
C PRO A 39 11.50 22.97 -1.98
N GLU A 40 12.59 23.71 -1.72
CA GLU A 40 13.87 23.12 -1.30
C GLU A 40 13.81 22.57 0.14
N GLN A 41 12.96 23.14 0.98
CA GLN A 41 12.80 22.80 2.40
C GLN A 41 11.32 22.78 2.80
N TRP A 42 11.00 22.01 3.84
CA TRP A 42 9.69 22.02 4.48
C TRP A 42 9.43 23.36 5.15
N GLN A 43 8.23 23.92 4.95
CA GLN A 43 7.84 25.20 5.55
C GLN A 43 7.65 25.09 7.06
N GLN A 44 7.16 23.95 7.54
CA GLN A 44 6.87 23.71 8.96
C GLN A 44 8.03 23.07 9.75
N ALA A 45 9.19 22.81 9.13
CA ALA A 45 10.32 22.19 9.83
C ALA A 45 11.14 23.20 10.66
N GLU A 46 11.35 22.93 11.95
CA GLU A 46 12.38 23.62 12.75
C GLU A 46 13.77 23.14 12.29
N ALA A 47 14.49 23.96 11.51
CA ALA A 47 15.90 23.80 11.12
C ALA A 47 16.36 22.33 10.99
N SER A 48 15.71 21.56 10.10
CA SER A 48 16.06 20.16 9.88
C SER A 48 17.44 20.04 9.25
N GLN A 49 18.33 19.29 9.90
CA GLN A 49 19.56 18.85 9.26
C GLN A 49 19.21 17.81 8.18
N SER A 50 20.03 17.73 7.13
CA SER A 50 19.91 16.75 6.04
C SER A 50 20.28 15.32 6.46
N ALA A 51 20.04 14.95 7.72
CA ALA A 51 20.26 13.59 8.18
C ALA A 51 19.15 12.67 7.64
N ASP A 52 19.44 11.38 7.58
CA ASP A 52 18.53 10.38 7.05
C ASP A 52 17.37 10.14 8.04
N PRO A 53 16.12 10.50 7.70
CA PRO A 53 14.95 10.22 8.55
C PRO A 53 14.63 8.72 8.62
N THR A 54 15.36 7.86 7.91
CA THR A 54 15.18 6.40 7.89
C THR A 54 16.00 5.64 8.94
N ALA A 55 16.55 6.34 9.95
CA ALA A 55 16.95 5.69 11.20
C ALA A 55 15.80 4.79 11.71
N GLN A 56 16.14 3.67 12.37
CA GLN A 56 15.18 2.66 12.84
C GLN A 56 14.14 3.29 13.79
N TRP A 57 13.09 3.89 13.24
CA TRP A 57 12.18 4.77 13.99
C TRP A 57 11.42 4.03 15.08
N LEU A 58 11.27 2.71 14.96
CA LEU A 58 10.75 1.85 16.02
C LEU A 58 11.62 1.90 17.29
N SER A 59 12.94 1.90 17.14
CA SER A 59 13.88 1.97 18.26
C SER A 59 13.83 3.33 18.97
N GLU A 60 13.51 4.41 18.25
CA GLU A 60 13.37 5.76 18.81
C GLU A 60 12.13 5.90 19.72
N LEU A 61 11.13 5.02 19.55
CA LEU A 61 9.94 4.98 20.41
C LEU A 61 10.19 4.26 21.75
N ALA A 62 11.40 3.74 21.96
CA ALA A 62 11.89 3.17 23.23
C ALA A 62 10.95 2.13 23.88
N SER A 63 10.31 1.27 23.07
CA SER A 63 9.41 0.22 23.54
C SER A 63 9.93 -1.16 23.11
N PRO A 64 10.47 -1.98 24.03
CA PRO A 64 11.08 -3.27 23.67
C PRO A 64 10.07 -4.28 23.11
N ASP A 65 8.82 -4.22 23.54
CA ASP A 65 7.77 -5.12 23.05
C ASP A 65 7.32 -4.74 21.62
N LEU A 66 7.40 -3.45 21.25
CA LEU A 66 6.89 -2.94 19.98
C LEU A 66 7.58 -3.59 18.77
N GLU A 67 8.90 -3.73 18.80
CA GLU A 67 9.64 -4.35 17.69
C GLU A 67 9.22 -5.80 17.47
N SER A 68 8.98 -6.55 18.55
CA SER A 68 8.50 -7.94 18.47
C SER A 68 7.10 -8.03 17.87
N LEU A 69 6.20 -7.12 18.25
CA LEU A 69 4.84 -7.04 17.72
C LEU A 69 4.83 -6.69 16.23
N VAL A 70 5.68 -5.75 15.81
CA VAL A 70 5.83 -5.41 14.39
C VAL A 70 6.38 -6.60 13.61
N ALA A 71 7.41 -7.28 14.11
CA ALA A 71 7.97 -8.46 13.45
C ALA A 71 6.94 -9.59 13.30
N GLU A 72 6.14 -9.83 14.33
CA GLU A 72 5.04 -10.80 14.27
C GLU A 72 3.98 -10.41 13.22
N ALA A 73 3.53 -9.15 13.22
CA ALA A 73 2.56 -8.67 12.24
C ALA A 73 3.10 -8.82 10.80
N GLN A 74 4.36 -8.47 10.56
CA GLN A 74 4.99 -8.61 9.25
C GLN A 74 5.06 -10.07 8.80
N ALA A 75 5.21 -11.02 9.72
CA ALA A 75 5.22 -12.44 9.39
C ALA A 75 3.81 -12.99 9.12
N GLY A 76 2.83 -12.64 9.97
CA GLY A 76 1.53 -13.31 10.01
C GLY A 76 0.34 -12.57 9.39
N ASN A 77 0.44 -11.28 9.08
CA ASN A 77 -0.73 -10.48 8.68
C ASN A 77 -1.33 -10.94 7.33
N TYR A 78 -2.66 -11.16 7.32
CA TYR A 78 -3.39 -11.67 6.16
C TYR A 78 -3.43 -10.71 4.96
N GLN A 79 -3.52 -9.39 5.18
CA GLN A 79 -3.49 -8.41 4.08
C GLN A 79 -2.11 -8.37 3.42
N LEU A 80 -1.06 -8.49 4.22
CA LEU A 80 0.30 -8.57 3.70
C LEU A 80 0.54 -9.87 2.90
N ALA A 81 -0.02 -10.99 3.35
CA ALA A 81 0.00 -12.24 2.60
C ALA A 81 -0.74 -12.12 1.25
N LEU A 82 -1.88 -11.45 1.22
CA LEU A 82 -2.62 -11.15 -0.02
C LEU A 82 -1.77 -10.33 -1.00
N SER A 83 -1.09 -9.29 -0.52
CA SER A 83 -0.23 -8.44 -1.36
C SER A 83 0.98 -9.20 -1.92
N ARG A 84 1.62 -10.07 -1.11
CA ARG A 84 2.67 -10.99 -1.60
C ARG A 84 2.15 -11.93 -2.69
N ALA A 85 0.94 -12.48 -2.52
CA ALA A 85 0.33 -13.34 -3.53
C ALA A 85 0.04 -12.58 -4.84
N ARG A 86 -0.44 -11.33 -4.75
CA ARG A 86 -0.65 -10.45 -5.92
C ARG A 86 0.66 -10.13 -6.65
N ALA A 87 1.74 -9.86 -5.93
CA ALA A 87 3.05 -9.67 -6.54
C ALA A 87 3.55 -10.94 -7.25
N ALA A 88 3.31 -12.13 -6.67
CA ALA A 88 3.64 -13.40 -7.31
C ALA A 88 2.81 -13.67 -8.58
N GLU A 89 1.52 -13.34 -8.56
CA GLU A 89 0.63 -13.39 -9.73
C GLU A 89 1.16 -12.51 -10.86
N LEU A 90 1.48 -11.25 -10.56
CA LEU A 90 1.99 -10.31 -11.57
C LEU A 90 3.37 -10.72 -12.09
N LYS A 91 4.22 -11.33 -11.25
CA LYS A 91 5.48 -11.93 -11.69
C LYS A 91 5.25 -13.04 -12.71
N ALA A 92 4.26 -13.90 -12.50
CA ALA A 92 3.88 -14.92 -13.48
C ALA A 92 3.30 -14.28 -14.76
N ALA A 93 2.54 -13.19 -14.62
CA ALA A 93 1.98 -12.44 -15.74
C ALA A 93 3.05 -11.84 -16.66
N VAL A 94 4.23 -11.45 -16.13
CA VAL A 94 5.39 -11.06 -16.96
C VAL A 94 5.78 -12.18 -17.91
N THR A 95 5.88 -13.40 -17.39
CA THR A 95 6.29 -14.57 -18.18
C THR A 95 5.23 -14.93 -19.23
N SER A 96 3.95 -14.95 -18.85
CA SER A 96 2.88 -15.28 -19.79
C SER A 96 2.69 -14.21 -20.87
N THR A 97 2.89 -12.93 -20.54
CA THR A 97 2.80 -11.82 -21.50
C THR A 97 4.00 -11.77 -22.42
N GLY A 98 5.18 -12.17 -21.95
CA GLY A 98 6.40 -12.30 -22.75
C GLY A 98 6.48 -13.60 -23.57
N ALA A 99 5.65 -14.61 -23.29
CA ALA A 99 5.69 -15.89 -24.01
C ALA A 99 5.56 -15.76 -25.54
N PRO A 100 4.72 -14.86 -26.11
CA PRO A 100 4.62 -14.67 -27.56
C PRO A 100 5.90 -14.15 -28.24
N LEU A 101 6.90 -13.66 -27.50
CA LEU A 101 8.22 -13.33 -28.06
C LEU A 101 8.99 -14.58 -28.52
N TRP A 102 8.58 -15.75 -28.06
CA TRP A 102 9.16 -17.03 -28.42
C TRP A 102 8.23 -17.81 -29.35
N PRO A 103 8.78 -18.67 -30.22
CA PRO A 103 7.96 -19.57 -31.02
C PRO A 103 7.13 -20.53 -30.14
N ALA A 104 5.84 -20.65 -30.43
CA ALA A 104 4.98 -21.66 -29.84
C ALA A 104 5.13 -22.97 -30.62
N LEU A 105 5.37 -24.08 -29.92
CA LEU A 105 5.41 -25.43 -30.50
C LEU A 105 4.16 -26.20 -30.07
N THR A 106 3.42 -26.71 -31.05
CA THR A 106 2.16 -27.43 -30.83
C THR A 106 2.24 -28.80 -31.47
N LEU A 107 1.86 -29.84 -30.73
CA LEU A 107 1.58 -31.16 -31.28
C LEU A 107 0.08 -31.27 -31.55
N SER A 108 -0.29 -31.50 -32.80
CA SER A 108 -1.67 -31.68 -33.24
C SER A 108 -1.87 -33.11 -33.76
N VAL A 109 -3.00 -33.71 -33.40
CA VAL A 109 -3.49 -34.97 -33.96
C VAL A 109 -4.95 -34.76 -34.34
N ASP A 110 -5.21 -34.74 -35.64
CA ASP A 110 -6.52 -34.47 -36.21
C ASP A 110 -7.01 -35.73 -36.95
N GLY A 111 -8.23 -36.16 -36.67
CA GLY A 111 -8.89 -37.28 -37.36
C GLY A 111 -10.21 -36.82 -37.94
N GLY A 112 -10.45 -37.10 -39.22
CA GLY A 112 -11.66 -36.71 -39.92
C GLY A 112 -12.13 -37.83 -40.84
N ARG A 113 -13.46 -37.95 -40.97
CA ARG A 113 -14.10 -38.85 -41.92
C ARG A 113 -15.10 -38.05 -42.73
N ASP A 114 -14.81 -37.90 -44.01
CA ASP A 114 -15.63 -37.15 -44.95
C ASP A 114 -16.35 -38.12 -45.88
N GLY A 115 -17.67 -37.96 -46.00
CA GLY A 115 -18.50 -38.69 -46.94
C GLY A 115 -18.97 -37.76 -48.05
N LEU A 116 -18.77 -38.18 -49.30
CA LEU A 116 -19.34 -37.53 -50.46
C LEU A 116 -20.36 -38.48 -51.08
N GLU A 117 -21.65 -38.16 -50.92
CA GLU A 117 -22.73 -38.90 -51.58
C GLU A 117 -22.81 -38.47 -53.05
N SER A 118 -22.97 -39.44 -53.95
CA SER A 118 -23.05 -39.18 -55.40
C SER A 118 -24.24 -39.91 -56.01
N GLU A 119 -25.11 -39.18 -56.71
CA GLU A 119 -26.25 -39.80 -57.40
C GLU A 119 -25.83 -40.61 -58.64
N GLN A 120 -24.63 -40.38 -59.16
CA GLN A 120 -24.13 -40.97 -60.42
C GLN A 120 -22.88 -41.84 -60.23
N SER A 121 -22.34 -41.92 -59.01
CA SER A 121 -21.14 -42.68 -58.64
C SER A 121 -21.36 -43.40 -57.32
N ALA A 122 -20.48 -44.32 -56.95
CA ALA A 122 -20.51 -44.86 -55.59
C ALA A 122 -20.14 -43.78 -54.57
N ASP A 123 -20.82 -43.76 -53.43
CA ASP A 123 -20.50 -42.87 -52.31
C ASP A 123 -19.04 -43.05 -51.90
N LEU A 124 -18.32 -41.93 -51.84
CA LEU A 124 -16.92 -41.93 -51.46
C LEU A 124 -16.82 -41.57 -49.98
N VAL A 125 -16.34 -42.50 -49.17
CA VAL A 125 -16.03 -42.24 -47.76
C VAL A 125 -14.52 -42.25 -47.61
N THR A 126 -13.96 -41.11 -47.21
CA THR A 126 -12.53 -40.94 -46.97
C THR A 126 -12.30 -40.73 -45.48
N GLU A 127 -11.47 -41.58 -44.89
CA GLU A 127 -10.97 -41.40 -43.53
C GLU A 127 -9.53 -40.88 -43.61
N SER A 128 -9.22 -39.87 -42.82
CA SER A 128 -7.86 -39.32 -42.76
C SER A 128 -7.49 -38.94 -41.33
N TRP A 129 -6.28 -39.32 -40.96
CA TRP A 129 -5.64 -39.00 -39.70
C TRP A 129 -4.37 -38.22 -40.02
N ARG A 130 -4.16 -37.10 -39.33
CA ARG A 130 -2.99 -36.24 -39.48
C ARG A 130 -2.36 -36.04 -38.12
N GLY A 131 -1.04 -36.24 -38.05
CA GLY A 131 -0.24 -35.92 -36.88
C GLY A 131 0.81 -34.90 -37.31
N SER A 132 0.91 -33.78 -36.62
CA SER A 132 1.86 -32.72 -36.96
C SER A 132 2.42 -32.02 -35.74
N LEU A 133 3.70 -31.65 -35.84
CA LEU A 133 4.33 -30.66 -34.99
C LEU A 133 4.30 -29.32 -35.72
N GLY A 134 3.60 -28.35 -35.18
CA GLY A 134 3.50 -26.99 -35.70
C GLY A 134 4.32 -26.01 -34.85
N ILE A 135 5.00 -25.08 -35.51
CA ILE A 135 5.64 -23.93 -34.89
C ILE A 135 4.96 -22.66 -35.40
N SER A 136 4.57 -21.75 -34.50
CA SER A 136 4.05 -20.43 -34.86
C SER A 136 4.76 -19.36 -34.05
N TRP A 137 5.16 -18.28 -34.73
CA TRP A 137 5.90 -17.20 -34.09
C TRP A 137 5.57 -15.86 -34.74
N GLU A 138 5.31 -14.84 -33.92
CA GLU A 138 5.22 -13.46 -34.37
C GLU A 138 6.56 -12.76 -34.12
N LEU A 139 7.21 -12.31 -35.19
CA LEU A 139 8.47 -11.57 -35.09
C LEU A 139 8.20 -10.16 -34.58
N ASP A 140 8.79 -9.80 -33.45
CA ASP A 140 8.58 -8.50 -32.81
C ASP A 140 9.45 -7.39 -33.42
N ILE A 141 9.30 -7.14 -34.72
CA ILE A 141 10.11 -6.16 -35.48
C ILE A 141 9.93 -4.74 -34.94
N TRP A 142 8.71 -4.39 -34.51
CA TRP A 142 8.37 -3.05 -34.04
C TRP A 142 8.52 -2.88 -32.52
N GLY A 143 8.78 -3.96 -31.78
CA GLY A 143 8.80 -3.94 -30.31
C GLY A 143 7.40 -3.89 -29.67
N LYS A 144 6.35 -4.32 -30.38
CA LYS A 144 4.97 -4.37 -29.88
C LYS A 144 4.82 -5.38 -28.74
N LEU A 145 5.37 -6.58 -28.92
CA LEU A 145 5.32 -7.64 -27.90
C LEU A 145 6.25 -7.30 -26.74
N SER A 146 7.39 -6.69 -27.04
CA SER A 146 8.35 -6.17 -26.04
C SER A 146 7.72 -5.08 -25.17
N ASP A 147 6.97 -4.14 -25.75
CA ASP A 147 6.27 -3.10 -24.96
C ASP A 147 5.17 -3.69 -24.06
N ARG A 148 4.47 -4.74 -24.51
CA ARG A 148 3.50 -5.46 -23.67
C ARG A 148 4.17 -6.18 -22.51
N GLN A 149 5.31 -6.83 -22.75
CA GLN A 149 6.10 -7.43 -21.67
C GLN A 149 6.58 -6.34 -20.71
N ARG A 150 7.10 -5.23 -21.22
CA ARG A 150 7.54 -4.08 -20.41
C ARG A 150 6.41 -3.52 -19.54
N GLN A 151 5.20 -3.40 -20.08
CA GLN A 151 4.01 -3.02 -19.31
C GLN A 151 3.76 -4.02 -18.17
N ALA A 152 3.83 -5.33 -18.42
CA ALA A 152 3.66 -6.35 -17.39
C ALA A 152 4.78 -6.29 -16.32
N GLU A 153 6.02 -6.02 -16.72
CA GLU A 153 7.16 -5.84 -15.81
C GLU A 153 6.95 -4.63 -14.90
N LEU A 154 6.53 -3.51 -15.45
CA LEU A 154 6.24 -2.29 -14.70
C LEU A 154 5.06 -2.48 -13.73
N ASN A 155 4.01 -3.21 -14.14
CA ASN A 155 2.91 -3.60 -13.24
C ASN A 155 3.41 -4.48 -12.08
N TYR A 156 4.32 -5.42 -12.35
CA TYR A 156 4.94 -6.23 -11.29
C TYR A 156 5.75 -5.35 -10.33
N HIS A 157 6.59 -4.45 -10.84
CA HIS A 157 7.35 -3.53 -9.99
C HIS A 157 6.44 -2.58 -9.18
N SER A 158 5.35 -2.09 -9.77
CA SER A 158 4.33 -1.31 -9.06
C SER A 158 3.76 -2.11 -7.88
N SER A 159 3.43 -3.39 -8.09
CA SER A 159 2.94 -4.25 -6.99
C SER A 159 3.96 -4.49 -5.88
N LEU A 160 5.27 -4.47 -6.19
CA LEU A 160 6.31 -4.53 -5.17
C LEU A 160 6.41 -3.23 -4.37
N ALA A 161 6.18 -2.08 -5.01
CA ALA A 161 6.13 -0.78 -4.32
C ALA A 161 4.88 -0.69 -3.41
N ASP A 162 3.71 -1.16 -3.88
CA ASP A 162 2.50 -1.32 -3.06
C ASP A 162 2.74 -2.23 -1.85
N LEU A 163 3.39 -3.39 -2.07
CA LEU A 163 3.78 -4.28 -0.96
C LEU A 163 4.62 -3.56 0.10
N ARG A 164 5.62 -2.79 -0.30
CA ARG A 164 6.45 -2.00 0.64
C ARG A 164 5.63 -0.92 1.36
N SER A 165 4.71 -0.26 0.65
CA SER A 165 3.79 0.72 1.24
C SER A 165 2.95 0.08 2.35
N GLN A 166 2.39 -1.10 2.08
CA GLN A 166 1.58 -1.86 3.04
C GLN A 166 2.40 -2.37 4.22
N GLN A 167 3.66 -2.76 4.01
CA GLN A 167 4.57 -3.11 5.11
C GLN A 167 4.79 -1.92 6.04
N LEU A 168 5.04 -0.73 5.49
CA LEU A 168 5.24 0.49 6.26
C LEU A 168 3.96 0.92 6.99
N GLN A 169 2.81 0.85 6.31
CA GLN A 169 1.51 1.12 6.90
C GLN A 169 1.21 0.16 8.07
N LEU A 170 1.45 -1.15 7.90
CA LEU A 170 1.22 -2.14 8.94
C LEU A 170 2.10 -1.90 10.17
N ALA A 171 3.37 -1.53 9.98
CA ALA A 171 4.25 -1.18 11.10
C ALA A 171 3.72 0.04 11.88
N ALA A 172 3.25 1.07 11.17
CA ALA A 172 2.64 2.25 11.77
C ALA A 172 1.32 1.93 12.49
N ASP A 173 0.48 1.06 11.91
CA ASP A 173 -0.79 0.63 12.51
C ASP A 173 -0.59 -0.18 13.79
N VAL A 174 0.41 -1.09 13.80
CA VAL A 174 0.78 -1.85 15.00
C VAL A 174 1.31 -0.92 16.09
N ALA A 175 2.21 0.01 15.74
CA ALA A 175 2.73 0.97 16.71
C ALA A 175 1.62 1.87 17.27
N THR A 176 0.74 2.39 16.42
CA THR A 176 -0.41 3.21 16.82
C THR A 176 -1.36 2.41 17.71
N GLY A 177 -1.70 1.17 17.33
CA GLY A 177 -2.54 0.28 18.13
C GLY A 177 -1.95 -0.03 19.49
N TRP A 178 -0.63 -0.25 19.57
CA TRP A 178 0.09 -0.51 20.81
C TRP A 178 0.02 0.68 21.78
N PHE A 179 0.36 1.88 21.33
CA PHE A 179 0.30 3.04 22.21
C PHE A 179 -1.13 3.47 22.55
N ASN A 180 -2.11 3.21 21.67
CA ASN A 180 -3.53 3.38 22.00
C ASN A 180 -3.98 2.40 23.11
N ALA A 181 -3.52 1.15 23.07
CA ALA A 181 -3.81 0.18 24.13
C ALA A 181 -3.19 0.60 25.47
N ILE A 182 -1.95 1.10 25.46
CA ILE A 182 -1.29 1.65 26.66
C ILE A 182 -2.06 2.87 27.19
N ALA A 183 -2.42 3.81 26.33
CA ALA A 183 -3.17 5.01 26.72
C ALA A 183 -4.55 4.65 27.31
N ASN A 184 -5.26 3.68 26.72
CA ASN A 184 -6.54 3.22 27.26
C ASN A 184 -6.41 2.50 28.60
N ALA A 185 -5.35 1.71 28.80
CA ALA A 185 -5.06 1.08 30.09
C ALA A 185 -4.73 2.11 31.17
N ARG A 186 -4.05 3.20 30.79
CA ARG A 186 -3.77 4.35 31.67
C ARG A 186 -5.04 5.08 32.09
N LEU A 187 -5.96 5.30 31.16
CA LEU A 187 -7.25 5.92 31.44
C LEU A 187 -8.14 5.01 32.32
N GLU A 188 -8.10 3.69 32.12
CA GLU A 188 -8.79 2.74 33.00
C GLU A 188 -8.24 2.84 34.42
N ALA A 189 -6.92 2.75 34.61
CA ALA A 189 -6.29 2.86 35.93
C ALA A 189 -6.61 4.20 36.63
N LEU A 190 -6.68 5.29 35.86
CA LEU A 190 -7.09 6.59 36.37
C LEU A 190 -8.56 6.60 36.84
N LEU A 191 -9.46 5.97 36.09
CA LEU A 191 -10.88 5.83 36.44
C LEU A 191 -11.10 4.90 37.64
N GLU A 192 -10.33 3.83 37.76
CA GLU A 192 -10.32 2.97 38.95
C GLU A 192 -9.90 3.76 40.20
N GLN A 193 -8.80 4.52 40.10
CA GLN A 193 -8.35 5.39 41.19
C GLN A 193 -9.41 6.44 41.54
N ARG A 194 -10.04 7.06 40.53
CA ARG A 194 -11.14 8.00 40.75
C ARG A 194 -12.29 7.33 41.50
N LEU A 195 -12.76 6.16 41.04
CA LEU A 195 -13.86 5.43 41.64
C LEU A 195 -13.57 5.08 43.12
N ALA A 196 -12.34 4.65 43.42
CA ALA A 196 -11.90 4.39 44.79
C ALA A 196 -11.93 5.66 45.66
N ASN A 197 -11.43 6.78 45.14
CA ASN A 197 -11.41 8.06 45.85
C ASN A 197 -12.84 8.56 46.12
N VAL A 198 -13.71 8.62 45.10
CA VAL A 198 -15.08 9.13 45.27
C VAL A 198 -15.95 8.22 46.14
N SER A 199 -15.69 6.90 46.14
CA SER A 199 -16.37 5.96 47.03
C SER A 199 -15.95 6.16 48.49
N THR A 200 -14.67 6.45 48.73
CA THR A 200 -14.15 6.79 50.06
C THR A 200 -14.71 8.12 50.56
N ASP A 201 -14.82 9.12 49.67
CA ASP A 201 -15.44 10.42 49.98
C ASP A 201 -16.91 10.26 50.35
N LEU A 202 -17.67 9.47 49.59
CA LEU A 202 -19.07 9.18 49.89
C LEU A 202 -19.24 8.53 51.27
N ALA A 203 -18.41 7.54 51.62
CA ALA A 203 -18.49 6.88 52.91
C ALA A 203 -18.27 7.86 54.09
N ARG A 204 -17.32 8.79 53.94
CA ARG A 204 -17.08 9.86 54.93
C ARG A 204 -18.28 10.81 55.01
N LEU A 205 -18.86 11.18 53.87
CA LEU A 205 -20.01 12.06 53.83
C LEU A 205 -21.24 11.45 54.50
N GLU A 206 -21.54 10.19 54.23
CA GLU A 206 -22.64 9.46 54.85
C GLU A 206 -22.47 9.33 56.36
N GLN A 207 -21.24 9.08 56.84
CA GLN A 207 -20.95 9.04 58.27
C GLN A 207 -21.17 10.41 58.93
N GLY A 208 -20.71 11.49 58.30
CA GLY A 208 -20.93 12.84 58.80
C GLY A 208 -22.40 13.25 58.79
N TYR A 209 -23.16 12.87 57.75
CA TYR A 209 -24.61 13.11 57.68
C TYR A 209 -25.36 12.43 58.84
N ARG A 210 -25.05 11.17 59.14
CA ARG A 210 -25.65 10.46 60.30
C ARG A 210 -25.34 11.11 61.65
N ARG A 211 -24.26 11.91 61.72
CA ARG A 211 -23.85 12.69 62.89
C ARG A 211 -24.37 14.13 62.86
N GLY A 212 -25.15 14.51 61.85
CA GLY A 212 -25.65 15.88 61.67
C GLY A 212 -24.60 16.89 61.23
N LEU A 213 -23.44 16.44 60.73
CA LEU A 213 -22.32 17.30 60.34
C LEU A 213 -22.34 17.71 58.87
N ASN A 214 -22.97 16.91 58.00
CA ASN A 214 -23.05 17.16 56.55
C ASN A 214 -24.50 17.33 56.10
N ALA A 215 -24.72 18.01 54.97
CA ALA A 215 -26.04 18.16 54.37
C ALA A 215 -26.46 16.92 53.58
N ALA A 216 -27.77 16.67 53.46
CA ALA A 216 -28.29 15.60 52.60
C ALA A 216 -27.92 15.81 51.12
N LEU A 217 -27.83 17.09 50.69
CA LEU A 217 -27.42 17.46 49.34
C LEU A 217 -26.04 16.91 48.98
N ASP A 218 -25.05 17.08 49.86
CA ASP A 218 -23.68 16.60 49.63
C ASP A 218 -23.62 15.08 49.44
N VAL A 219 -24.41 14.35 50.22
CA VAL A 219 -24.54 12.89 50.10
C VAL A 219 -25.11 12.50 48.74
N TYR A 220 -26.19 13.15 48.28
CA TYR A 220 -26.79 12.83 46.99
C TYR A 220 -25.90 13.22 45.80
N LEU A 221 -25.20 14.36 45.87
CA LEU A 221 -24.22 14.75 44.86
C LEU A 221 -23.08 13.73 44.77
N SER A 222 -22.52 13.32 45.91
CA SER A 222 -21.45 12.32 45.96
C SER A 222 -21.91 10.93 45.46
N ARG A 223 -23.14 10.51 45.80
CA ARG A 223 -23.74 9.28 45.24
C ARG A 223 -23.84 9.33 43.72
N ASN A 224 -24.24 10.47 43.16
CA ASN A 224 -24.27 10.65 41.72
C ASN A 224 -22.86 10.56 41.12
N THR A 225 -21.86 11.22 41.71
CA THR A 225 -20.47 11.14 41.26
C THR A 225 -19.91 9.70 41.28
N VAL A 226 -20.25 8.91 42.29
CA VAL A 226 -19.88 7.47 42.34
C VAL A 226 -20.56 6.70 41.21
N ALA A 227 -21.86 6.93 40.96
CA ALA A 227 -22.58 6.27 39.87
C ALA A 227 -22.00 6.63 38.50
N ASP A 228 -21.73 7.90 38.24
CA ASP A 228 -21.12 8.39 37.00
C ASP A 228 -19.71 7.81 36.82
N SER A 229 -18.89 7.79 37.88
CA SER A 229 -17.54 7.22 37.82
C SER A 229 -17.58 5.72 37.49
N ARG A 230 -18.57 5.00 38.01
CA ARG A 230 -18.77 3.57 37.73
C ARG A 230 -19.18 3.34 36.27
N ALA A 231 -20.05 4.20 35.73
CA ALA A 231 -20.45 4.16 34.31
C ALA A 231 -19.27 4.47 33.38
N ASN A 232 -18.47 5.49 33.71
CA ASN A 232 -17.29 5.87 32.93
C ASN A 232 -16.22 4.78 32.93
N LEU A 233 -16.00 4.10 34.06
CA LEU A 233 -15.07 2.97 34.13
C LEU A 233 -15.50 1.83 33.19
N ALA A 234 -16.79 1.46 33.21
CA ALA A 234 -17.31 0.43 32.32
C ALA A 234 -17.15 0.81 30.83
N GLN A 235 -17.37 2.07 30.48
CA GLN A 235 -17.14 2.57 29.12
C GLN A 235 -15.66 2.50 28.73
N GLN A 236 -14.75 2.89 29.63
CA GLN A 236 -13.31 2.84 29.37
C GLN A 236 -12.79 1.40 29.24
N GLN A 237 -13.33 0.46 30.01
CA GLN A 237 -13.05 -0.97 29.89
C GLN A 237 -13.39 -1.50 28.49
N GLN A 238 -14.53 -1.08 27.94
CA GLN A 238 -14.91 -1.40 26.58
C GLN A 238 -13.93 -0.79 25.55
N SER A 239 -13.54 0.48 25.72
CA SER A 239 -12.55 1.12 24.84
C SER A 239 -11.17 0.45 24.89
N LEU A 240 -10.74 -0.02 26.07
CA LEU A 240 -9.52 -0.82 26.19
C LEU A 240 -9.64 -2.15 25.43
N LEU A 241 -10.74 -2.88 25.61
CA LEU A 241 -11.01 -4.13 24.87
C LEU A 241 -10.95 -3.90 23.35
N GLU A 242 -11.60 -2.85 22.85
CA GLU A 242 -11.60 -2.50 21.42
C GLU A 242 -10.19 -2.21 20.89
N SER A 243 -9.38 -1.46 21.65
CA SER A 243 -8.00 -1.18 21.24
C SER A 243 -7.10 -2.43 21.23
N ARG A 244 -7.24 -3.33 22.22
CA ARG A 244 -6.48 -4.58 22.31
C ARG A 244 -6.87 -5.55 21.19
N THR A 245 -8.16 -5.68 20.91
CA THR A 245 -8.68 -6.55 19.85
C THR A 245 -8.34 -6.03 18.44
N ALA A 246 -8.33 -4.71 18.24
CA ALA A 246 -7.85 -4.10 17.00
C ALA A 246 -6.36 -4.41 16.75
N LEU A 247 -5.51 -4.28 17.77
CA LEU A 247 -4.09 -4.64 17.68
C LEU A 247 -3.89 -6.14 17.42
N GLN A 248 -4.60 -7.01 18.14
CA GLN A 248 -4.55 -8.47 17.92
C GLN A 248 -4.93 -8.85 16.48
N ARG A 249 -5.89 -8.16 15.87
CA ARG A 249 -6.22 -8.35 14.45
C ARG A 249 -5.05 -8.02 13.53
N SER A 250 -4.34 -6.91 13.77
CA SER A 250 -3.14 -6.55 12.99
C SER A 250 -2.02 -7.58 13.13
N LEU A 251 -1.92 -8.22 14.30
CA LEU A 251 -0.99 -9.32 14.61
C LEU A 251 -1.45 -10.69 14.08
N ALA A 252 -2.64 -10.79 13.49
CA ALA A 252 -3.28 -12.05 13.12
C ALA A 252 -3.51 -13.03 14.29
N ARG A 253 -3.66 -12.51 15.52
CA ARG A 253 -4.06 -13.27 16.72
C ARG A 253 -5.58 -13.35 16.85
N TYR A 254 -6.08 -14.29 17.65
CA TYR A 254 -7.49 -14.29 18.05
C TYR A 254 -7.80 -13.03 18.89
N PRO A 255 -8.84 -12.24 18.55
CA PRO A 255 -9.11 -10.97 19.20
C PRO A 255 -9.93 -11.14 20.49
N ASP A 256 -9.36 -11.76 21.51
CA ASP A 256 -9.97 -11.92 22.84
C ASP A 256 -9.69 -10.77 23.82
N GLY A 257 -8.81 -9.84 23.43
CA GLY A 257 -8.35 -8.75 24.27
C GLY A 257 -7.23 -9.14 25.24
N ASP A 258 -6.71 -10.38 25.24
CA ASP A 258 -5.61 -10.79 26.10
C ASP A 258 -4.25 -10.32 25.55
N LEU A 259 -3.93 -9.05 25.80
CA LEU A 259 -2.67 -8.41 25.40
C LEU A 259 -2.14 -7.49 26.50
N ALA A 260 -0.98 -7.78 27.07
CA ALA A 260 -0.47 -7.05 28.24
C ALA A 260 -0.11 -5.59 27.91
N ALA A 261 -0.99 -4.65 28.25
CA ALA A 261 -0.75 -3.20 28.14
C ALA A 261 -0.81 -2.48 29.50
N ALA A 262 -1.30 -3.15 30.54
CA ALA A 262 -1.43 -2.59 31.87
C ALA A 262 -0.07 -2.34 32.53
N GLY A 263 0.08 -1.21 33.22
CA GLY A 263 1.31 -0.83 33.93
C GLY A 263 2.41 -0.22 33.07
N LEU A 264 2.29 -0.25 31.73
CA LEU A 264 3.25 0.36 30.81
C LEU A 264 3.07 1.88 30.73
N GLU A 265 4.15 2.63 30.62
CA GLU A 265 4.16 4.09 30.46
C GLU A 265 4.19 4.48 28.96
N LEU A 266 3.64 5.65 28.65
CA LEU A 266 3.87 6.28 27.35
C LEU A 266 5.30 6.84 27.30
N PRO A 267 6.09 6.57 26.25
CA PRO A 267 7.47 7.04 26.15
C PRO A 267 7.55 8.57 26.03
N GLU A 268 8.59 9.18 26.58
CA GLU A 268 8.90 10.58 26.31
C GLU A 268 9.44 10.72 24.88
N LEU A 269 8.96 11.73 24.15
CA LEU A 269 9.36 11.97 22.77
C LEU A 269 10.57 12.92 22.73
N VAL A 270 11.62 12.50 22.03
CA VAL A 270 12.74 13.38 21.67
C VAL A 270 12.37 14.15 20.39
N PRO A 271 12.70 15.45 20.25
CA PRO A 271 12.41 16.22 19.03
C PRO A 271 12.91 15.54 17.75
N VAL A 272 12.14 15.61 16.66
CA VAL A 272 12.58 15.12 15.34
C VAL A 272 13.82 15.90 14.93
N THR A 273 14.92 15.21 14.61
CA THR A 273 16.18 15.87 14.23
C THR A 273 16.36 16.03 12.72
N ALA A 274 15.62 15.27 11.90
CA ALA A 274 15.66 15.41 10.45
C ALA A 274 14.38 14.89 9.76
N ALA A 275 13.79 15.71 8.89
CA ALA A 275 12.68 15.34 8.01
C ALA A 275 13.11 15.17 6.53
N GLY A 276 14.39 15.33 6.21
CA GLY A 276 14.90 15.36 4.84
C GLY A 276 14.33 16.53 4.01
N THR A 277 14.45 16.44 2.68
CA THR A 277 13.89 17.45 1.76
C THR A 277 12.65 16.92 1.03
N PRO A 278 11.75 17.80 0.54
CA PRO A 278 10.61 17.41 -0.28
C PRO A 278 10.97 16.59 -1.51
N ALA A 279 12.11 16.86 -2.15
CA ALA A 279 12.59 16.10 -3.29
C ALA A 279 12.99 14.66 -2.92
N GLN A 280 13.71 14.50 -1.81
CA GLN A 280 14.11 13.18 -1.31
C GLN A 280 12.91 12.32 -0.90
N LEU A 281 11.79 12.94 -0.51
CA LEU A 281 10.55 12.23 -0.16
C LEU A 281 10.06 11.38 -1.33
N LEU A 282 10.10 11.92 -2.55
CA LEU A 282 9.59 11.26 -3.76
C LEU A 282 10.33 9.97 -4.08
N GLU A 283 11.63 9.94 -3.77
CA GLU A 283 12.46 8.75 -3.98
C GLU A 283 12.27 7.69 -2.89
N ARG A 284 11.77 8.07 -1.71
CA ARG A 284 11.65 7.14 -0.56
C ARG A 284 10.26 6.54 -0.42
N ARG A 285 9.23 7.32 -0.70
CA ARG A 285 7.83 6.94 -0.46
C ARG A 285 7.35 5.86 -1.43
N PRO A 286 7.02 4.64 -0.95
CA PRO A 286 6.64 3.55 -1.83
C PRO A 286 5.32 3.78 -2.58
N ASP A 287 4.37 4.52 -2.00
CA ASP A 287 3.11 4.89 -2.64
C ASP A 287 3.32 5.84 -3.84
N VAL A 288 4.22 6.81 -3.71
CA VAL A 288 4.61 7.70 -4.82
C VAL A 288 5.37 6.92 -5.91
N GLN A 289 6.27 6.02 -5.51
CA GLN A 289 6.96 5.12 -6.44
C GLN A 289 5.99 4.22 -7.20
N GLN A 290 4.96 3.71 -6.53
CA GLN A 290 3.91 2.90 -7.16
C GLN A 290 3.18 3.71 -8.23
N ALA A 291 2.70 4.92 -7.90
CA ALA A 291 1.99 5.77 -8.86
C ALA A 291 2.86 6.14 -10.08
N TRP A 292 4.16 6.34 -9.87
CA TRP A 292 5.12 6.53 -10.95
C TRP A 292 5.26 5.29 -11.85
N LEU A 293 5.38 4.10 -11.26
CA LEU A 293 5.47 2.83 -12.00
C LEU A 293 4.17 2.53 -12.76
N ASP A 294 3.01 2.87 -12.21
CA ASP A 294 1.72 2.77 -12.87
C ASP A 294 1.63 3.69 -14.10
N LEU A 295 2.15 4.91 -14.00
CA LEU A 295 2.27 5.82 -15.15
C LEU A 295 3.19 5.25 -16.24
N LEU A 296 4.35 4.73 -15.88
CA LEU A 296 5.25 4.09 -16.84
C LEU A 296 4.62 2.85 -17.49
N ALA A 297 3.86 2.06 -16.73
CA ALA A 297 3.14 0.90 -17.26
C ALA A 297 2.05 1.33 -18.26
N ALA A 298 1.32 2.40 -17.96
CA ALA A 298 0.34 2.97 -18.88
C ALA A 298 0.98 3.47 -20.18
N ASP A 299 2.16 4.11 -20.09
CA ASP A 299 2.92 4.59 -21.24
C ASP A 299 3.40 3.44 -22.14
N ALA A 300 3.94 2.37 -21.54
CA ALA A 300 4.30 1.15 -22.27
C ALA A 300 3.07 0.52 -22.98
N GLY A 301 1.90 0.55 -22.32
CA GLY A 301 0.64 0.11 -22.92
C GLY A 301 0.19 0.99 -24.10
N LEU A 302 0.40 2.30 -24.05
CA LEU A 302 0.16 3.21 -25.17
C LEU A 302 1.11 2.91 -26.34
N ALA A 303 2.39 2.67 -26.08
CA ALA A 303 3.37 2.31 -27.09
C ALA A 303 2.97 1.00 -27.82
N ALA A 304 2.54 -0.02 -27.07
CA ALA A 304 2.01 -1.26 -27.64
C ALA A 304 0.75 -1.02 -28.50
N ALA A 305 -0.21 -0.23 -28.02
CA ALA A 305 -1.44 0.09 -28.75
C ALA A 305 -1.19 0.89 -30.04
N HIS A 306 -0.19 1.78 -30.03
CA HIS A 306 0.26 2.49 -31.22
C HIS A 306 0.86 1.51 -32.26
N LYS A 307 1.69 0.57 -31.79
CA LYS A 307 2.36 -0.43 -32.65
C LYS A 307 1.42 -1.53 -33.16
N ASP A 308 0.25 -1.73 -32.55
CA ASP A 308 -0.81 -2.60 -33.10
C ASP A 308 -1.31 -2.17 -34.49
N ARG A 309 -1.01 -0.93 -34.89
CA ARG A 309 -1.38 -0.37 -36.20
C ARG A 309 -0.36 -0.71 -37.31
N PHE A 310 0.79 -1.28 -36.96
CA PHE A 310 1.84 -1.65 -37.90
C PHE A 310 1.70 -3.10 -38.40
N PRO A 311 2.40 -3.48 -39.48
CA PRO A 311 2.28 -4.81 -40.03
C PRO A 311 2.82 -5.86 -39.04
N SER A 312 2.13 -6.98 -38.86
CA SER A 312 2.66 -8.13 -38.13
C SER A 312 3.36 -9.09 -39.08
N PHE A 313 4.50 -9.62 -38.64
CA PHE A 313 5.27 -10.62 -39.36
C PHE A 313 5.12 -11.96 -38.64
N SER A 314 4.51 -12.95 -39.29
CA SER A 314 4.35 -14.29 -38.73
C SER A 314 5.23 -15.30 -39.45
N LEU A 315 5.81 -16.22 -38.70
CA LEU A 315 6.49 -17.40 -39.21
C LEU A 315 5.69 -18.63 -38.75
N VAL A 316 5.22 -19.43 -39.70
CA VAL A 316 4.51 -20.67 -39.43
C VAL A 316 5.23 -21.80 -40.13
N GLY A 317 5.65 -22.78 -39.35
CA GLY A 317 6.21 -24.03 -39.85
C GLY A 317 5.40 -25.23 -39.36
N SER A 318 5.40 -26.31 -40.12
CA SER A 318 4.83 -27.57 -39.66
C SER A 318 5.59 -28.75 -40.25
N ALA A 319 5.64 -29.86 -39.51
CA ALA A 319 6.16 -31.12 -39.99
C ALA A 319 5.27 -32.25 -39.47
N GLY A 320 4.88 -33.18 -40.34
CA GLY A 320 3.90 -34.21 -39.97
C GLY A 320 3.68 -35.25 -41.06
N GLY A 321 2.76 -36.16 -40.76
CA GLY A 321 2.35 -37.24 -41.66
C GLY A 321 0.84 -37.42 -41.66
N THR A 322 0.34 -38.09 -42.69
CA THR A 322 -1.07 -38.43 -42.84
C THR A 322 -1.25 -39.93 -43.07
N SER A 323 -2.30 -40.51 -42.51
CA SER A 323 -2.67 -41.92 -42.65
C SER A 323 -4.17 -42.06 -42.92
N GLY A 324 -4.57 -43.08 -43.70
CA GLY A 324 -5.99 -43.42 -43.89
C GLY A 324 -6.63 -44.10 -42.68
N ALA A 325 -5.84 -44.47 -41.67
CA ALA A 325 -6.31 -45.09 -40.42
C ALA A 325 -5.43 -44.69 -39.24
N LEU A 326 -6.01 -44.57 -38.04
CA LEU A 326 -5.29 -44.10 -36.85
C LEU A 326 -4.04 -44.92 -36.53
N HIS A 327 -4.11 -46.26 -36.66
CA HIS A 327 -3.00 -47.16 -36.32
C HIS A 327 -1.77 -46.91 -37.20
N GLY A 328 -1.96 -46.50 -38.45
CA GLY A 328 -0.86 -46.20 -39.37
C GLY A 328 -0.23 -44.82 -39.16
N LEU A 329 -0.74 -43.99 -38.24
CA LEU A 329 -0.26 -42.62 -38.06
C LEU A 329 1.16 -42.57 -37.48
N LEU A 330 1.48 -43.50 -36.57
CA LEU A 330 2.83 -43.61 -36.00
C LEU A 330 3.84 -44.13 -37.04
N ASP A 331 3.38 -44.97 -37.97
CA ASP A 331 4.20 -45.51 -39.06
C ASP A 331 4.38 -44.49 -40.21
N ALA A 332 3.48 -43.51 -40.34
CA ALA A 332 3.49 -42.51 -41.41
C ALA A 332 4.68 -41.54 -41.33
N GLY A 333 5.38 -41.45 -40.19
CA GLY A 333 6.56 -40.61 -40.00
C GLY A 333 6.36 -39.11 -40.30
N LEU A 334 7.45 -38.36 -40.41
CA LEU A 334 7.45 -36.95 -40.86
C LEU A 334 7.55 -36.89 -42.39
N THR A 335 6.48 -37.27 -43.07
CA THR A 335 6.45 -37.38 -44.55
C THR A 335 6.18 -36.06 -45.27
N SER A 336 5.77 -35.02 -44.55
CA SER A 336 5.51 -33.69 -45.10
C SER A 336 6.01 -32.59 -44.16
N TRP A 337 6.50 -31.49 -44.73
CA TRP A 337 6.85 -30.28 -43.98
C TRP A 337 6.52 -29.03 -44.79
N SER A 338 6.29 -27.92 -44.09
CA SER A 338 6.06 -26.61 -44.67
C SER A 338 6.69 -25.53 -43.80
N ILE A 339 7.14 -24.45 -44.43
CA ILE A 339 7.52 -23.20 -43.77
C ILE A 339 6.93 -22.06 -44.58
N SER A 340 6.29 -21.13 -43.89
CA SER A 340 5.60 -19.99 -44.49
C SER A 340 5.87 -18.74 -43.64
N ALA A 341 6.16 -17.64 -44.31
CA ALA A 341 6.24 -16.33 -43.69
C ALA A 341 5.04 -15.51 -44.17
N GLY A 342 4.33 -14.88 -43.24
CA GLY A 342 3.18 -14.03 -43.49
C GLY A 342 3.46 -12.59 -43.08
N LEU A 343 2.95 -11.65 -43.86
CA LEU A 343 2.88 -10.23 -43.49
C LEU A 343 1.41 -9.82 -43.47
N THR A 344 0.91 -9.37 -42.32
CA THR A 344 -0.48 -8.93 -42.18
C THR A 344 -0.52 -7.48 -41.75
N GLN A 345 -1.16 -6.62 -42.54
CA GLN A 345 -1.40 -5.21 -42.20
C GLN A 345 -2.91 -4.96 -42.15
N PRO A 346 -3.47 -4.55 -41.00
CA PRO A 346 -4.84 -4.06 -40.96
C PRO A 346 -4.98 -2.80 -41.83
N LEU A 347 -5.81 -2.87 -42.88
CA LEU A 347 -6.09 -1.71 -43.75
C LEU A 347 -7.35 -0.96 -43.30
N PHE A 348 -8.35 -1.69 -42.80
CA PHE A 348 -9.62 -1.13 -42.35
C PHE A 348 -10.20 -1.97 -41.21
N GLU A 349 -10.39 -1.33 -40.05
CA GLU A 349 -11.06 -1.93 -38.89
C GLU A 349 -12.13 -0.99 -38.30
N GLY A 350 -12.75 -0.14 -39.13
CA GLY A 350 -13.81 0.77 -38.68
C GLY A 350 -13.39 1.75 -37.57
N GLY A 351 -12.10 2.11 -37.48
CA GLY A 351 -11.57 3.00 -36.44
C GLY A 351 -11.12 2.31 -35.15
N ARG A 352 -11.31 0.99 -35.00
CA ARG A 352 -11.03 0.25 -33.76
C ARG A 352 -9.62 0.49 -33.20
N LEU A 353 -8.57 0.32 -34.00
CA LEU A 353 -7.19 0.50 -33.53
C LEU A 353 -6.88 1.93 -33.09
N LYS A 354 -7.42 2.92 -33.82
CA LYS A 354 -7.28 4.33 -33.44
C LYS A 354 -7.95 4.60 -32.09
N SER A 355 -9.17 4.09 -31.89
CA SER A 355 -9.89 4.24 -30.62
C SER A 355 -9.24 3.49 -29.47
N LEU A 356 -8.55 2.36 -29.70
CA LEU A 356 -7.77 1.68 -28.67
C LEU A 356 -6.52 2.46 -28.28
N GLU A 357 -5.83 3.08 -29.24
CA GLU A 357 -4.73 4.00 -28.96
C GLU A 357 -5.20 5.23 -28.17
N GLU A 358 -6.33 5.84 -28.58
CA GLU A 358 -6.94 6.96 -27.86
C GLU A 358 -7.35 6.58 -26.42
N GLN A 359 -7.87 5.36 -26.21
CA GLN A 359 -8.15 4.82 -24.86
C GLN A 359 -6.86 4.65 -24.04
N ALA A 360 -5.79 4.11 -24.63
CA ALA A 360 -4.52 3.96 -23.94
C ALA A 360 -3.91 5.33 -23.59
N ARG A 361 -4.03 6.31 -24.48
CA ARG A 361 -3.59 7.69 -24.25
C ARG A 361 -4.35 8.34 -23.09
N ALA A 362 -5.67 8.14 -23.01
CA ALA A 362 -6.46 8.60 -21.88
C ALA A 362 -6.04 7.93 -20.56
N ARG A 363 -5.64 6.65 -20.57
CA ARG A 363 -5.11 5.95 -19.39
C ARG A 363 -3.77 6.53 -18.93
N VAL A 364 -2.89 6.93 -19.85
CA VAL A 364 -1.65 7.66 -19.51
C VAL A 364 -1.98 8.97 -18.81
N SER A 365 -2.89 9.77 -19.38
CA SER A 365 -3.31 11.02 -18.74
C SER A 365 -3.94 10.80 -17.36
N GLN A 366 -4.73 9.73 -17.17
CA GLN A 366 -5.26 9.36 -15.84
C GLN A 366 -4.14 9.03 -14.85
N ALA A 367 -3.18 8.20 -15.25
CA ALA A 367 -2.05 7.81 -14.41
C ALA A 367 -1.15 9.01 -14.08
N GLU A 368 -0.98 9.94 -15.01
CA GLU A 368 -0.24 11.18 -14.78
C GLU A 368 -0.92 12.04 -13.71
N GLN A 369 -2.24 12.24 -13.80
CA GLN A 369 -2.97 12.97 -12.76
C GLN A 369 -2.93 12.26 -11.41
N ALA A 370 -3.01 10.92 -11.40
CA ALA A 370 -2.91 10.14 -10.16
C ALA A 370 -1.51 10.25 -9.53
N TYR A 371 -0.44 10.24 -10.33
CA TYR A 371 0.92 10.48 -9.84
C TYR A 371 1.07 11.88 -9.25
N LEU A 372 0.60 12.92 -9.95
CA LEU A 372 0.63 14.28 -9.45
C LEU A 372 -0.15 14.43 -8.13
N ASP A 373 -1.33 13.84 -8.03
CA ASP A 373 -2.13 13.83 -6.81
C ASP A 373 -1.41 13.10 -5.66
N ALA A 374 -0.80 11.94 -5.93
CA ALA A 374 0.00 11.22 -4.94
C ALA A 374 1.19 12.05 -4.42
N VAL A 375 1.88 12.79 -5.30
CA VAL A 375 2.97 13.70 -4.94
C VAL A 375 2.48 14.83 -4.02
N PHE A 376 1.39 15.52 -4.40
CA PHE A 376 0.87 16.62 -3.58
C PHE A 376 0.27 16.15 -2.25
N ASN A 377 -0.40 15.00 -2.23
CA ASN A 377 -0.91 14.40 -1.01
C ASN A 377 0.22 14.01 -0.05
N ALA A 378 1.30 13.41 -0.56
CA ALA A 378 2.47 13.08 0.24
C ALA A 378 3.12 14.33 0.87
N MET A 379 3.22 15.43 0.12
CA MET A 379 3.76 16.70 0.63
C MET A 379 2.84 17.33 1.67
N ALA A 380 1.54 17.41 1.39
CA ALA A 380 0.56 17.98 2.30
C ALA A 380 0.52 17.20 3.62
N GLU A 381 0.61 15.87 3.55
CA GLU A 381 0.68 15.00 4.72
C GLU A 381 1.89 15.33 5.60
N VAL A 382 3.09 15.44 5.02
CA VAL A 382 4.31 15.75 5.78
C VAL A 382 4.25 17.16 6.38
N GLU A 383 3.84 18.19 5.61
CA GLU A 383 3.71 19.56 6.13
C GLU A 383 2.72 19.63 7.32
N ASN A 384 1.58 18.94 7.20
CA ASN A 384 0.58 18.91 8.28
C ASN A 384 1.13 18.17 9.52
N LEU A 385 1.86 17.08 9.35
CA LEU A 385 2.42 16.31 10.46
C LEU A 385 3.57 17.04 11.16
N LEU A 386 4.40 17.78 10.41
CA LEU A 386 5.43 18.66 10.98
C LEU A 386 4.80 19.83 11.76
N GLY A 387 3.77 20.46 11.22
CA GLY A 387 3.02 21.50 11.93
C GLY A 387 2.32 20.94 13.18
N ALA A 388 1.75 19.74 13.10
CA ALA A 388 1.12 19.06 14.22
C ALA A 388 2.15 18.69 15.30
N GLU A 389 3.35 18.24 14.94
CA GLU A 389 4.43 17.91 15.87
C GLU A 389 4.74 19.10 16.80
N GLN A 390 4.87 20.29 16.23
CA GLN A 390 5.17 21.51 16.99
C GLN A 390 4.00 21.90 17.91
N ASN A 391 2.78 21.87 17.38
CA ASN A 391 1.59 22.24 18.13
C ASN A 391 1.31 21.26 19.27
N LEU A 392 1.46 19.96 19.03
CA LEU A 392 1.27 18.91 20.03
C LEU A 392 2.32 18.97 21.13
N ARG A 393 3.57 19.31 20.81
CA ARG A 393 4.61 19.56 21.83
C ARG A 393 4.21 20.69 22.79
N THR A 394 3.75 21.81 22.23
CA THR A 394 3.29 22.96 23.03
C THR A 394 2.04 22.62 23.85
N GLN A 395 1.08 21.95 23.23
CA GLN A 395 -0.15 21.50 23.87
C GLN A 395 0.13 20.54 25.04
N LEU A 396 1.00 19.55 24.83
CA LEU A 396 1.36 18.57 25.87
C LEU A 396 2.03 19.25 27.07
N ALA A 397 2.94 20.21 26.83
CA ALA A 397 3.57 20.98 27.90
C ALA A 397 2.52 21.75 28.73
N ALA A 398 1.60 22.45 28.06
CA ALA A 398 0.52 23.18 28.72
C ALA A 398 -0.46 22.26 29.47
N GLN A 399 -0.79 21.09 28.92
CA GLN A 399 -1.65 20.12 29.59
C GLN A 399 -1.00 19.49 30.82
N ARG A 400 0.33 19.25 30.79
CA ARG A 400 1.09 18.79 31.95
C ARG A 400 1.10 19.83 33.08
N GLU A 401 1.23 21.11 32.74
CA GLU A 401 1.12 22.20 33.71
C GLU A 401 -0.31 22.34 34.27
N SER A 402 -1.31 22.31 33.39
CA SER A 402 -2.73 22.33 33.76
C SER A 402 -3.08 21.22 34.74
N ARG A 403 -2.65 19.98 34.46
CA ARG A 403 -2.78 18.83 35.35
C ARG A 403 -2.17 19.11 36.73
N ARG A 404 -0.91 19.57 36.78
CA ARG A 404 -0.23 19.85 38.04
C ARG A 404 -0.99 20.86 38.89
N ASN A 405 -1.46 21.94 38.27
CA ASN A 405 -2.21 22.99 38.97
C ASN A 405 -3.58 22.49 39.44
N ALA A 406 -4.27 21.70 38.63
CA ALA A 406 -5.58 21.12 38.97
C ALA A 406 -5.46 20.10 40.12
N ASP A 407 -4.41 19.28 40.14
CA ASP A 407 -4.12 18.33 41.22
C ASP A 407 -3.92 19.06 42.56
N ILE A 408 -3.10 20.13 42.56
CA ILE A 408 -2.87 20.98 43.75
C ILE A 408 -4.17 21.66 44.20
N ALA A 409 -4.96 22.20 43.26
CA ALA A 409 -6.23 22.86 43.58
C ALA A 409 -7.23 21.90 44.22
N TYR A 410 -7.30 20.65 43.74
CA TYR A 410 -8.12 19.61 44.35
C TYR A 410 -7.67 19.33 45.79
N GLU A 411 -6.36 19.12 46.02
CA GLU A 411 -5.83 18.88 47.36
C GLU A 411 -6.17 20.02 48.33
N LEU A 412 -5.94 21.27 47.90
CA LEU A 412 -6.23 22.46 48.71
C LEU A 412 -7.72 22.60 49.02
N SER A 413 -8.61 22.33 48.05
CA SER A 413 -10.05 22.41 48.26
C SER A 413 -10.51 21.38 49.31
N LEU A 414 -9.94 20.17 49.28
CA LEU A 414 -10.28 19.10 50.20
C LEU A 414 -9.84 19.46 51.63
N GLN A 415 -8.63 20.05 51.78
CA GLN A 415 -8.15 20.54 53.07
C GLN A 415 -9.03 21.69 53.62
N GLN A 416 -9.47 22.61 52.77
CA GLN A 416 -10.34 23.72 53.15
C GLN A 416 -11.74 23.25 53.56
N TYR A 417 -12.32 22.30 52.82
CA TYR A 417 -13.60 21.68 53.15
C TYR A 417 -13.56 20.97 54.50
N GLN A 418 -12.49 20.20 54.78
CA GLN A 418 -12.30 19.54 56.08
C GLN A 418 -12.20 20.52 57.25
N ARG A 419 -11.85 21.80 56.99
CA ARG A 419 -11.80 22.89 57.97
C ARG A 419 -13.07 23.74 57.99
N GLY A 420 -14.08 23.41 57.18
CA GLY A 420 -15.33 24.16 57.07
C GLY A 420 -15.19 25.53 56.39
N LEU A 421 -14.15 25.73 55.56
CA LEU A 421 -13.87 27.01 54.91
C LEU A 421 -14.54 27.16 53.54
N VAL A 422 -14.94 26.06 52.91
CA VAL A 422 -15.60 26.01 51.59
C VAL A 422 -16.67 24.92 51.58
N ASP A 423 -17.63 25.03 50.67
CA ASP A 423 -18.66 24.00 50.47
C ASP A 423 -18.13 22.77 49.72
N TYR A 424 -18.78 21.62 49.89
CA TYR A 424 -18.39 20.37 49.22
C TYR A 424 -18.45 20.47 47.68
N THR A 425 -19.33 21.32 47.14
CA THR A 425 -19.40 21.62 45.71
C THR A 425 -18.08 22.15 45.14
N THR A 426 -17.29 22.89 45.95
CA THR A 426 -15.95 23.35 45.57
C THR A 426 -14.96 22.19 45.44
N VAL A 427 -15.08 21.17 46.30
CA VAL A 427 -14.28 19.94 46.23
C VAL A 427 -14.66 19.13 44.99
N LEU A 428 -15.96 18.96 44.71
CA LEU A 428 -16.42 18.24 43.52
C LEU A 428 -15.96 18.91 42.22
N GLU A 429 -16.04 20.24 42.14
CA GLU A 429 -15.63 20.97 40.94
C GLU A 429 -14.10 20.92 40.72
N SER A 430 -13.30 21.06 41.77
CA SER A 430 -11.84 20.94 41.66
C SER A 430 -11.41 19.50 41.35
N GLN A 431 -12.06 18.49 41.93
CA GLN A 431 -11.85 17.08 41.60
C GLN A 431 -12.18 16.79 40.14
N ARG A 432 -13.31 17.31 39.64
CA ARG A 432 -13.69 17.19 38.22
C ARG A 432 -12.62 17.78 37.32
N ARG A 433 -12.14 19.00 37.62
CA ARG A 433 -11.06 19.66 36.87
C ARG A 433 -9.75 18.88 36.90
N ALA A 434 -9.36 18.32 38.05
CA ALA A 434 -8.17 17.48 38.16
C ALA A 434 -8.28 16.25 37.27
N PHE A 435 -9.41 15.54 37.32
CA PHE A 435 -9.65 14.40 36.45
C PHE A 435 -9.66 14.75 34.96
N ASP A 436 -10.34 15.84 34.59
CA ASP A 436 -10.41 16.31 33.20
C ASP A 436 -9.00 16.66 32.68
N ALA A 437 -8.17 17.33 33.50
CA ALA A 437 -6.79 17.67 33.14
C ALA A 437 -5.86 16.46 33.07
N GLN A 438 -6.02 15.47 33.96
CA GLN A 438 -5.27 14.20 33.91
C GLN A 438 -5.61 13.41 32.64
N THR A 439 -6.90 13.32 32.30
CA THR A 439 -7.39 12.68 31.08
C THR A 439 -6.83 13.37 29.83
N ALA A 440 -6.92 14.71 29.77
CA ALA A 440 -6.42 15.50 28.66
C ALA A 440 -4.89 15.36 28.48
N ALA A 441 -4.12 15.25 29.57
CA ALA A 441 -2.69 15.03 29.51
C ALA A 441 -2.32 13.66 28.92
N ILE A 442 -3.02 12.58 29.32
CA ILE A 442 -2.81 11.23 28.77
C ILE A 442 -3.16 11.21 27.27
N GLN A 443 -4.31 11.75 26.89
CA GLN A 443 -4.77 11.78 25.50
C GLN A 443 -3.85 12.61 24.61
N SER A 444 -3.39 13.77 25.10
CA SER A 444 -2.48 14.64 24.34
C SER A 444 -1.09 14.00 24.16
N HIS A 445 -0.62 13.22 25.14
CA HIS A 445 0.63 12.47 25.03
C HIS A 445 0.50 11.33 24.01
N ALA A 446 -0.59 10.57 24.06
CA ALA A 446 -0.89 9.54 23.06
C ALA A 446 -0.98 10.15 21.65
N GLN A 447 -1.66 11.29 21.49
CA GLN A 447 -1.78 11.99 20.21
C GLN A 447 -0.42 12.45 19.65
N ALA A 448 0.49 12.92 20.51
CA ALA A 448 1.85 13.28 20.11
C ALA A 448 2.62 12.05 19.58
N ILE A 449 2.48 10.90 20.24
CA ILE A 449 3.13 9.65 19.81
C ILE A 449 2.56 9.17 18.48
N VAL A 450 1.23 9.20 18.32
CA VAL A 450 0.57 8.82 17.06
C VAL A 450 0.96 9.75 15.91
N ASN A 451 1.04 11.07 16.16
CA ASN A 451 1.55 12.02 15.17
C ASN A 451 2.97 11.65 14.74
N ARG A 452 3.84 11.34 15.71
CA ARG A 452 5.23 10.97 15.43
C ARG A 452 5.34 9.70 14.59
N ILE A 453 4.58 8.65 14.92
CA ILE A 453 4.51 7.41 14.15
C ILE A 453 4.04 7.69 12.72
N THR A 454 2.99 8.50 12.59
CA THR A 454 2.42 8.88 11.29
C THR A 454 3.42 9.70 10.47
N LEU A 455 4.20 10.57 11.11
CA LEU A 455 5.27 11.34 10.47
C LEU A 455 6.39 10.43 9.94
N TYR A 456 6.88 9.47 10.74
CA TYR A 456 7.88 8.52 10.26
C TYR A 456 7.38 7.70 9.06
N ARG A 457 6.12 7.24 9.10
CA ARG A 457 5.48 6.58 7.95
C ARG A 457 5.44 7.53 6.74
N ALA A 458 4.95 8.75 6.91
CA ALA A 458 4.80 9.72 5.83
C ALA A 458 6.13 10.12 5.19
N LEU A 459 7.23 10.11 5.95
CA LEU A 459 8.59 10.37 5.47
C LEU A 459 9.23 9.19 4.72
N GLY A 460 8.55 8.04 4.63
CA GLY A 460 9.09 6.81 4.08
C GLY A 460 10.11 6.13 5.01
N GLY A 461 9.93 6.28 6.33
CA GLY A 461 10.82 5.75 7.35
C GLY A 461 11.06 4.24 7.19
N ASN A 462 12.32 3.83 7.23
CA ASN A 462 12.67 2.41 7.21
C ASN A 462 12.55 1.84 8.63
N PHE A 463 12.12 0.59 8.73
CA PHE A 463 12.15 -0.16 9.98
C PHE A 463 12.88 -1.47 9.70
N ALA A 464 14.09 -1.61 10.24
CA ALA A 464 14.79 -2.88 10.17
C ALA A 464 14.07 -3.87 11.11
N LEU A 465 13.64 -5.00 10.57
CA LEU A 465 13.28 -6.14 11.41
C LEU A 465 14.60 -6.78 11.88
N PRO A 466 14.75 -7.15 13.16
CA PRO A 466 15.87 -7.98 13.56
C PRO A 466 15.86 -9.24 12.68
N GLU A 467 16.99 -9.53 12.03
CA GLU A 467 17.08 -10.75 11.21
C GLU A 467 16.71 -11.95 12.09
N PRO A 468 15.85 -12.87 11.60
CA PRO A 468 15.52 -14.05 12.36
C PRO A 468 16.82 -14.76 12.70
N THR A 469 17.08 -14.92 14.01
CA THR A 469 18.17 -15.76 14.48
C THR A 469 17.92 -17.15 13.95
N THR A 470 18.67 -17.52 12.92
CA THR A 470 18.69 -18.89 12.41
C THR A 470 19.12 -19.78 13.55
N THR A 471 18.18 -20.58 14.07
CA THR A 471 18.44 -21.65 15.05
C THR A 471 18.25 -22.99 14.39
#